data_AF-A0A958IVU9-F1
#
_entry.id   AF-A0A958IVU9-F1
#
_cell.length_a   1.000
_cell.length_b   1.000
_cell.length_c   1.000
_cell.angle_alpha   90.00
_cell.angle_beta   90.00
_cell.angle_gamma   90.00
#
_symmetry.space_group_name_H-M   'P 1'
#
loop_
_entity.id
_entity.type
_entity.pdbx_description
1 polymer ?
#
loop_
_entity_poly.entity_id
_entity_poly.type
_entity_poly.pdbx_seq_one_letter_code
_entity_poly.pdbx_strand_id
1 'polypeptide(L)' 'PGEVDQIFQTNLFSAFELSRLAHPHLAKPGGGSVVNIGSVAGLTHLKTGAPYAMTKA' A
#
# COMPACT_ATOMS: atom_id res chain seq x y z
N PRO A 1 6.92 -16.47 9.00
CA PRO A 1 7.06 -15.58 7.83
C PRO A 1 8.38 -14.81 7.92
N GLY A 2 9.03 -14.58 6.78
CA GLY A 2 10.25 -13.76 6.73
C GLY A 2 9.94 -12.26 6.79
N GLU A 3 10.97 -11.44 7.01
CA GLU A 3 10.86 -9.98 7.00
C GLU A 3 10.22 -9.45 5.71
N VAL A 4 10.63 -9.98 4.55
CA VAL A 4 10.08 -9.61 3.24
C VAL A 4 8.57 -9.86 3.18
N ASP A 5 8.12 -11.05 3.60
CA ASP A 5 6.70 -11.40 3.60
C ASP A 5 5.90 -10.42 4.46
N GLN A 6 6.40 -10.12 5.67
CA GLN A 6 5.71 -9.22 6.59
C GLN A 6 5.56 -7.80 6.03
N ILE A 7 6.63 -7.28 5.42
CA ILE A 7 6.63 -5.94 4.81
C ILE A 7 5.64 -5.88 3.64
N PHE A 8 5.60 -6.90 2.77
CA PHE A 8 4.66 -6.95 1.64
C PHE A 8 3.21 -7.10 2.08
N GLN A 9 2.94 -8.03 3.00
CA GLN A 9 1.60 -8.22 3.56
C GLN A 9 1.05 -6.93 4.17
N THR A 10 1.90 -6.20 4.89
CA THR A 10 1.50 -4.97 5.58
C THR A 10 1.38 -3.79 4.62
N ASN A 11 2.40 -3.50 3.81
CA ASN A 11 2.47 -2.22 3.09
C ASN A 11 1.75 -2.21 1.75
N LEU A 12 1.63 -3.38 1.10
CA LEU A 12 1.12 -3.48 -0.26
C LEU A 12 -0.20 -4.26 -0.30
N PHE A 13 -0.19 -5.52 0.15
CA PHE A 13 -1.36 -6.38 0.02
C PHE A 13 -2.53 -5.91 0.89
N SER A 14 -2.27 -5.50 2.13
CA SER A 14 -3.34 -4.98 3.00
C SER A 14 -4.02 -3.74 2.41
N ALA A 15 -3.25 -2.79 1.86
CA ALA A 15 -3.78 -1.55 1.29
C ALA A 15 -4.65 -1.83 0.06
N PHE A 16 -4.20 -2.74 -0.81
CA PHE A 16 -4.98 -3.19 -1.97
C PHE A 16 -6.28 -3.89 -1.54
N GLU A 17 -6.20 -4.87 -0.63
CA GLU A 17 -7.37 -5.64 -0.21
C GLU A 17 -8.39 -4.77 0.52
N LEU A 18 -7.96 -3.86 1.39
CA LEU A 18 -8.83 -2.88 2.04
C LEU A 18 -9.52 -1.98 1.01
N SER A 19 -8.78 -1.50 0.01
CA SER A 19 -9.36 -0.67 -1.06
C SER A 19 -10.40 -1.46 -1.87
N ARG A 20 -10.09 -2.72 -2.20
CA ARG A 20 -10.99 -3.62 -2.95
C ARG A 20 -12.28 -3.89 -2.17
N LEU A 21 -12.17 -4.18 -0.87
CA LEU A 21 -13.32 -4.42 0.00
C LEU A 21 -14.15 -3.15 0.23
N ALA A 22 -13.51 -1.98 0.28
CA ALA A 22 -14.21 -0.71 0.45
C ALA A 22 -14.88 -0.20 -0.84
N HIS A 23 -14.35 -0.55 -2.02
CA HIS A 23 -14.83 -0.10 -3.33
C HIS A 23 -16.36 -0.12 -3.52
N PRO A 24 -17.11 -1.21 -3.24
CA PRO A 24 -18.56 -1.23 -3.43
C PRO A 24 -19.32 -0.21 -2.57
N HIS A 25 -18.73 0.26 -1.47
CA HIS A 25 -19.30 1.30 -0.63
C HIS A 25 -18.91 2.70 -1.13
N LEU A 26 -17.67 2.87 -1.59
CA LEU A 26 -17.13 4.15 -2.06
C LEU A 26 -17.63 4.55 -3.45
N ALA A 27 -17.98 3.58 -4.30
CA ALA A 27 -18.47 3.84 -5.66
C ALA A 27 -19.96 4.25 -5.72
N LYS A 28 -20.67 4.27 -4.59
CA LYS A 28 -22.08 4.70 -4.53
C LYS A 28 -22.20 6.22 -4.69
N PRO A 29 -23.38 6.74 -5.13
CA PRO A 29 -23.62 8.18 -5.15
C PRO A 29 -23.39 8.82 -3.77
N GLY A 30 -22.65 9.93 -3.73
CA GLY A 30 -22.22 10.56 -2.47
C GLY A 30 -21.14 9.79 -1.71
N GLY A 31 -20.46 8.84 -2.37
CA GLY A 31 -19.40 8.03 -1.80
C GLY A 31 -18.12 8.81 -1.46
N GLY A 32 -17.01 8.08 -1.29
CA GLY A 32 -15.77 8.63 -0.76
C GLY A 32 -14.54 8.27 -1.57
N SER A 33 -13.38 8.66 -1.05
CA SER A 33 -12.09 8.46 -1.70
C SER A 33 -11.16 7.60 -0.84
N VAL A 34 -10.26 6.87 -1.49
CA VAL A 34 -9.12 6.21 -0.83
C VAL A 34 -7.89 7.09 -0.99
N VAL A 35 -7.16 7.32 0.12
CA VAL A 35 -5.87 8.02 0.10
C VAL A 35 -4.80 7.08 0.65
N ASN A 36 -3.95 6.58 -0.23
CA ASN A 36 -2.81 5.74 0.15
C ASN A 36 -1.59 6.62 0.46
N ILE A 37 -0.85 6.26 1.51
CA ILE A 37 0.37 6.96 1.90
C ILE A 37 1.57 6.35 1.17
N GLY A 38 2.07 7.09 0.18
CA GLY A 38 3.29 6.79 -0.55
C GLY A 38 4.56 7.10 0.23
N SER A 39 5.71 6.92 -0.43
CA SER A 39 7.02 7.29 0.11
C SER A 39 7.98 7.63 -1.02
N VAL A 40 8.86 8.61 -0.79
CA VAL A 40 9.99 8.90 -1.70
C VAL A 40 10.91 7.70 -1.90
N ALA A 41 10.90 6.73 -0.99
CA ALA A 41 11.66 5.47 -1.12
C ALA A 41 11.21 4.59 -2.29
N GLY A 42 9.99 4.79 -2.82
CA GLY A 42 9.52 4.11 -4.03
C GLY A 42 10.08 4.69 -5.33
N LEU A 43 10.48 5.97 -5.29
CA LEU A 43 10.96 6.69 -6.47
C LEU A 43 12.49 6.74 -6.54
N THR A 44 13.16 6.71 -5.39
CA THR A 44 14.62 6.79 -5.31
C THR A 44 15.16 6.00 -4.12
N HIS A 45 16.42 5.59 -4.21
CA HIS A 45 17.07 4.83 -3.15
C HIS A 45 17.35 5.71 -1.92
N LEU A 46 16.72 5.38 -0.78
CA LEU A 46 16.85 6.11 0.48
C LEU A 46 17.55 5.33 1.61
N LYS A 47 18.20 4.20 1.30
CA LYS A 47 18.82 3.31 2.32
C LYS A 47 17.85 2.83 3.41
N THR A 48 16.54 2.76 3.10
CA THR A 48 15.47 2.29 3.99
C THR A 48 15.21 0.78 3.89
N GLY A 49 16.04 0.05 3.13
CA GLY A 49 15.90 -1.37 2.85
C GLY A 49 15.16 -1.65 1.54
N ALA A 50 15.69 -2.60 0.76
CA ALA A 50 15.10 -2.98 -0.53
C ALA A 50 13.65 -3.49 -0.41
N PRO A 51 13.28 -4.32 0.59
CA PRO A 51 11.90 -4.79 0.74
C PRO A 51 10.91 -3.64 0.97
N TYR A 52 11.25 -2.67 1.83
CA TYR A 52 10.41 -1.51 2.07
C TYR A 52 10.24 -0.66 0.81
N ALA A 53 11.35 -0.33 0.13
CA ALA A 53 11.32 0.45 -1.11
C ALA A 53 10.46 -0.22 -2.20
N MET A 54 10.58 -1.54 -2.38
CA MET A 54 9.74 -2.30 -3.31
C MET A 54 8.24 -2.17 -3.01
N THR A 55 7.84 -2.12 -1.74
CA THR A 55 6.41 -1.95 -1.37
C THR A 55 5.89 -0.52 -1.48
N LYS A 56 6.73 0.43 -1.87
CA LYS A 56 6.38 1.85 -2.02
C LYS A 56 6.59 2.40 -3.43
N ALA A 57 7.13 1.58 -4.33
CA ALA A 57 7.38 1.90 -5.74
C ALA A 57 6.09 1.90 -6.58
#